data_AF-A8RC36-F1
#
_entry.id   AF-A8RC36-F1
#
_cell.length_a   1.000
_cell.length_b   1.000
_cell.length_c   1.000
_cell.angle_alpha   90.00
_cell.angle_beta   90.00
_cell.angle_gamma   90.00
#
_symmetry.space_group_name_H-M   'P 1'
#
loop_
_entity.id
_entity.type
_entity.pdbx_description
1 polymer ?
#
loop_
_entity_poly.entity_id
_entity_poly.type
_entity_poly.pdbx_seq_one_letter_code
_entity_poly.pdbx_strand_id
1 'polypeptide(L)' 'MTNKTMGRPKVENPRNERLNIRLTKEEKEKILSNAKKSGMSLTDYVVSKLLK' A
#
# COMPACT_ATOMS: atom_id res chain seq x y z
N MET A 1 -11.84 12.64 -36.40
CA MET A 1 -10.84 11.60 -36.12
C MET A 1 -10.68 11.51 -34.61
N THR A 2 -11.13 10.43 -33.97
CA THR A 2 -11.01 10.25 -32.52
C THR A 2 -9.56 9.88 -32.18
N ASN A 3 -8.83 10.82 -31.59
CA ASN A 3 -7.47 10.62 -31.09
C ASN A 3 -7.49 9.59 -29.94
N LYS A 4 -7.38 8.29 -30.26
CA LYS A 4 -7.12 7.25 -29.27
C LYS A 4 -5.64 7.33 -28.90
N THR A 5 -5.33 8.02 -27.81
CA THR A 5 -4.01 7.93 -27.17
C THR A 5 -3.77 6.48 -26.79
N MET A 6 -2.84 5.81 -27.48
CA MET A 6 -2.38 4.46 -27.14
C MET A 6 -1.60 4.51 -25.82
N GLY A 7 -2.31 4.53 -24.69
CA GLY A 7 -1.75 4.46 -23.35
C GLY A 7 -2.23 3.21 -22.62
N ARG A 8 -1.56 2.86 -21.51
CA ARG A 8 -2.05 1.82 -20.60
C ARG A 8 -3.44 2.22 -20.11
N PRO A 9 -4.47 1.35 -20.23
CA PRO A 9 -5.79 1.65 -19.69
C PRO A 9 -5.70 1.97 -18.20
N LYS A 10 -6.51 2.93 -17.75
CA LYS A 10 -6.56 3.31 -16.33
C LYS A 10 -7.02 2.10 -15.52
N VAL A 11 -6.30 1.80 -14.44
CA VAL A 11 -6.73 0.80 -13.46
C VAL A 11 -8.02 1.31 -12.80
N GLU A 12 -9.02 0.44 -12.64
CA GLU A 12 -10.35 0.81 -12.15
C GLU A 12 -10.35 1.27 -10.68
N ASN A 13 -9.50 0.67 -9.83
CA ASN A 13 -9.33 1.09 -8.43
C ASN A 13 -7.85 1.20 -8.03
N PRO A 14 -7.15 2.28 -8.44
CA PRO A 14 -5.76 2.48 -8.09
C PRO A 14 -5.63 2.99 -6.64
N ARG A 15 -4.69 2.43 -5.88
CA ARG A 15 -4.33 2.91 -4.53
C ARG A 15 -3.55 4.23 -4.59
N ASN A 16 -4.24 5.32 -4.92
CA ASN A 16 -3.63 6.64 -5.14
C ASN A 16 -3.51 7.49 -3.86
N GLU A 17 -4.26 7.17 -2.81
CA GLU A 17 -4.22 7.90 -1.55
C GLU A 17 -2.99 7.49 -0.71
N ARG A 18 -2.31 8.48 -0.13
CA ARG A 18 -1.11 8.28 0.68
C ARG A 18 -1.44 8.41 2.16
N LEU A 19 -0.99 7.43 2.95
CA LEU A 19 -1.05 7.44 4.40
C LEU A 19 0.35 7.70 4.96
N ASN A 20 0.55 8.85 5.61
CA ASN A 20 1.81 9.20 6.27
C ASN A 20 1.64 9.03 7.78
N ILE A 21 2.46 8.17 8.40
CA ILE A 21 2.40 7.88 9.84
C ILE A 21 3.75 8.22 10.47
N ARG A 22 3.73 8.87 11.63
CA ARG A 22 4.92 9.07 12.47
C ARG A 22 5.02 7.93 13.47
N LEU A 23 6.18 7.30 13.52
CA LEU A 23 6.45 6.12 14.33
C LEU A 23 7.86 6.24 14.90
N THR A 24 8.11 5.62 16.03
CA THR A 24 9.47 5.37 16.52
C THR A 24 10.17 4.29 15.69
N LYS A 25 11.49 4.20 15.83
CA LYS A 25 12.28 3.17 15.15
C LYS A 25 11.86 1.75 15.55
N GLU A 26 11.63 1.54 16.85
CA GLU A 26 11.22 0.24 17.39
C GLU A 26 9.86 -0.21 16.85
N GLU A 27 8.89 0.70 16.79
CA GLU A 27 7.56 0.41 16.22
C GLU A 27 7.68 0.02 14.75
N LYS A 28 8.47 0.77 13.98
CA LYS A 28 8.70 0.46 12.56
C LYS A 28 9.30 -0.92 12.37
N GLU A 29 10.28 -1.31 13.18
CA GLU A 29 10.91 -2.64 13.12
C GLU A 29 9.95 -3.77 13.50
N LYS A 30 9.11 -3.55 14.53
CA LYS A 30 8.05 -4.49 14.91
C LYS A 30 7.03 -4.68 13.78
N ILE A 31 6.58 -3.60 13.15
CA ILE A 31 5.62 -3.70 12.04
C ILE A 31 6.27 -4.43 10.86
N LEU A 32 7.52 -4.11 10.53
CA LEU A 32 8.22 -4.71 9.40
C LEU A 32 8.52 -6.20 9.61
N SER A 33 8.90 -6.60 10.82
CA SER A 33 9.10 -8.02 11.16
C SER A 33 7.77 -8.79 11.14
N ASN A 34 6.67 -8.22 11.63
CA ASN A 34 5.35 -8.85 11.58
C ASN A 34 4.80 -8.95 10.15
N ALA A 35 5.02 -7.93 9.31
CA ALA A 35 4.67 -7.98 7.90
C ALA A 35 5.43 -9.11 7.18
N LYS A 36 6.75 -9.24 7.43
CA LYS A 36 7.55 -10.35 6.89
C LYS A 36 7.05 -11.72 7.35
N LYS A 37 6.75 -11.88 8.64
CA LYS A 37 6.21 -13.14 9.20
C LYS A 37 4.86 -13.54 8.60
N SER A 38 4.03 -12.56 8.25
CA SER A 38 2.73 -12.79 7.62
C SER A 38 2.79 -12.97 6.10
N GLY A 39 3.97 -12.82 5.49
CA GLY A 39 4.14 -12.91 4.03
C GLY A 39 3.48 -11.76 3.26
N MET A 40 3.08 -10.69 3.95
CA MET A 40 2.39 -9.54 3.35
C MET A 40 3.37 -8.41 3.06
N SER A 41 3.04 -7.58 2.07
CA SER A 41 3.70 -6.28 1.92
C SER A 41 3.41 -5.43 3.16
N LEU A 42 4.32 -4.51 3.50
CA LEU A 42 4.12 -3.62 4.65
C LEU A 42 2.79 -2.85 4.55
N THR A 43 2.47 -2.37 3.35
CA THR A 43 1.24 -1.64 3.07
C THR A 43 0.00 -2.52 3.27
N ASP A 44 0.00 -3.74 2.71
CA ASP A 44 -1.12 -4.66 2.89
C ASP A 44 -1.29 -5.08 4.34
N TYR A 45 -0.18 -5.32 5.04
CA TYR A 45 -0.18 -5.66 6.45
C TYR A 45 -0.85 -4.56 7.28
N VAL A 46 -0.41 -3.30 7.11
CA VAL A 46 -0.96 -2.15 7.85
C VAL A 46 -2.45 -1.95 7.51
N VAL A 47 -2.81 -1.95 6.22
CA VAL A 47 -4.20 -1.78 5.79
C VAL A 47 -5.11 -2.90 6.32
N SER A 48 -4.66 -4.16 6.25
CA SER A 48 -5.43 -5.31 6.73
C SER A 48 -5.68 -5.30 8.24
N LYS A 49 -4.76 -4.70 9.01
CA LYS A 49 -4.88 -4.57 10.47
C LYS A 49 -5.70 -3.37 10.91
N LEU A 50 -5.79 -2.31 10.08
CA LEU A 50 -6.60 -1.12 10.36
C LEU A 50 -8.07 -1.27 9.92
N LEU A 51 -8.35 -2.14 8.95
CA LEU A 51 -9.69 -2.42 8.45
C LEU A 51 -10.38 -3.61 9.15
N LYS A 52 -9.69 -4.25 10.10
CA LYS A 52 -10.24 -5.28 10.99
C LYS A 52 -10.65 -4.64 12.31
#